data_AF-A0A812GGX2-F1
#
_entry.id   AF-A0A812GGX2-F1
#
_cell.length_a   1.000
_cell.length_b   1.000
_cell.length_c   1.000
_cell.angle_alpha   90.00
_cell.angle_beta   90.00
_cell.angle_gamma   90.00
#
_symmetry.space_group_name_H-M   'P 1'
#
loop_
_entity.id
_entity.type
_entity.pdbx_description
1 polymer ?
#
loop_
_entity_poly.entity_id
_entity_poly.type
_entity_poly.pdbx_seq_one_letter_code
_entity_poly.pdbx_strand_id
1 'polypeptide(L)'
;MASEGTTCNGETRDGASREAVAALSKQLGIERGVVERIFHAGMCHAETALKRRRIGGSTNAATDGATTSTESASKEAAARTIFSEDISLEQLRRELADFARERDWDQFHSPRNLALALVGEVGELCECFQWKGEVAEGLPGWSEKHRTAVRQEIADVFLYLIRLSHKCHVDLPAAALDKLAVNDACRH
;
A
#
# COMPACT_ATOMS: atom_id res chain seq x y z
N MET A 1 -36.51 31.43 -21.26
CA MET A 1 -35.17 31.15 -21.82
C MET A 1 -34.24 30.85 -20.66
N ALA A 2 -33.47 29.78 -20.81
CA ALA A 2 -32.68 29.10 -19.78
C ALA A 2 -31.47 29.91 -19.27
N SER A 3 -30.99 29.59 -18.07
CA SER A 3 -29.65 28.99 -17.88
C SER A 3 -29.47 28.54 -16.44
N GLU A 4 -29.28 27.24 -16.27
CA GLU A 4 -28.92 26.54 -15.04
C GLU A 4 -27.49 26.89 -14.62
N GLY A 5 -27.29 27.17 -13.33
CA GLY A 5 -25.97 27.26 -12.70
C GLY A 5 -25.72 26.00 -11.89
N THR A 6 -25.07 25.02 -12.52
CA THR A 6 -24.65 23.73 -11.93
C THR A 6 -23.73 23.97 -10.73
N THR A 7 -24.16 23.52 -9.55
CA THR A 7 -23.31 23.36 -8.37
C THR A 7 -22.34 22.19 -8.60
N CYS A 8 -21.03 22.46 -8.62
CA CYS A 8 -20.01 21.41 -8.62
C CYS A 8 -20.00 20.71 -7.25
N ASN A 9 -20.40 19.44 -7.25
CA ASN A 9 -20.42 18.54 -6.12
C ASN A 9 -19.03 18.36 -5.49
N GLY A 10 -18.96 18.49 -4.16
CA GLY A 10 -17.86 18.03 -3.32
C GLY A 10 -17.88 16.50 -3.13
N GLU A 11 -17.90 15.74 -4.23
CA GLU A 11 -17.96 14.27 -4.25
C GLU A 11 -16.71 13.65 -4.87
N THR A 12 -15.52 13.92 -4.33
CA THR A 12 -14.32 13.20 -4.80
C THR A 12 -13.31 13.09 -3.67
N ARG A 13 -13.27 11.92 -2.99
CA ARG A 13 -12.08 11.32 -2.33
C ARG A 13 -12.43 10.25 -1.29
N ASP A 14 -13.64 10.28 -0.73
CA ASP A 14 -14.18 9.19 0.10
C ASP A 14 -14.83 8.09 -0.78
N GLY A 15 -14.90 8.32 -2.10
CA GLY A 15 -15.59 7.46 -3.07
C GLY A 15 -14.86 6.15 -3.34
N ALA A 16 -13.55 6.18 -3.61
CA ALA A 16 -12.83 5.01 -4.15
C ALA A 16 -12.68 3.86 -3.14
N SER A 17 -12.23 4.11 -1.90
CA SER A 17 -12.15 3.06 -0.87
C SER A 17 -13.54 2.62 -0.40
N ARG A 18 -14.54 3.53 -0.36
CA ARG A 18 -15.93 3.15 -0.08
C ARG A 18 -16.56 2.37 -1.22
N GLU A 19 -16.21 2.65 -2.47
CA GLU A 19 -16.63 1.93 -3.66
C GLU A 19 -15.94 0.58 -3.73
N ALA A 20 -14.68 0.46 -3.36
CA ALA A 20 -14.00 -0.82 -3.22
C ALA A 20 -14.67 -1.66 -2.12
N VAL A 21 -14.88 -1.10 -0.92
CA VAL A 21 -15.60 -1.78 0.17
C VAL A 21 -17.04 -2.12 -0.23
N ALA A 22 -17.75 -1.24 -0.94
CA ALA A 22 -19.12 -1.47 -1.40
C ALA A 22 -19.19 -2.49 -2.57
N ALA A 23 -18.24 -2.44 -3.50
CA ALA A 23 -18.11 -3.38 -4.61
C ALA A 23 -17.77 -4.77 -4.07
N LEU A 24 -16.83 -4.86 -3.13
CA LEU A 24 -16.46 -6.11 -2.45
C LEU A 24 -17.63 -6.65 -1.61
N SER A 25 -18.32 -5.80 -0.86
CA SER A 25 -19.53 -6.19 -0.11
C SER A 25 -20.61 -6.75 -1.05
N LYS A 26 -20.87 -6.07 -2.18
CA LYS A 26 -21.87 -6.48 -3.19
C LYS A 26 -21.47 -7.74 -3.95
N GLN A 27 -20.20 -7.88 -4.30
CA GLN A 27 -19.67 -9.00 -5.09
C GLN A 27 -19.54 -10.28 -4.27
N LEU A 28 -19.36 -10.16 -2.96
CA LEU A 28 -19.10 -11.30 -2.06
C LEU A 28 -20.28 -11.63 -1.14
N GLY A 29 -21.34 -10.81 -1.13
CA GLY A 29 -22.48 -10.97 -0.23
C GLY A 29 -22.11 -10.83 1.25
N ILE A 30 -21.04 -10.08 1.55
CA ILE A 30 -20.54 -9.89 2.91
C ILE A 30 -21.06 -8.56 3.44
N GLU A 31 -21.60 -8.55 4.66
CA GLU A 31 -22.08 -7.34 5.33
C GLU A 31 -20.97 -6.27 5.35
N ARG A 32 -21.30 -5.03 4.97
CA ARG A 32 -20.34 -3.92 4.88
C ARG A 32 -19.52 -3.73 6.16
N GLY A 33 -20.15 -3.90 7.32
CA GLY A 33 -19.46 -3.83 8.62
C GLY A 33 -18.46 -4.97 8.86
N VAL A 34 -18.64 -6.15 8.25
CA VAL A 34 -17.65 -7.22 8.26
C VAL A 34 -16.47 -6.89 7.36
N VAL A 35 -16.70 -6.28 6.19
CA VAL A 35 -15.63 -5.81 5.29
C VAL A 35 -14.83 -4.70 5.97
N GLU A 36 -15.49 -3.71 6.56
CA GLU A 36 -14.83 -2.66 7.33
C GLU A 36 -14.04 -3.25 8.50
N ARG A 37 -14.57 -4.25 9.21
CA ARG A 37 -13.79 -4.96 10.24
C ARG A 37 -12.62 -5.75 9.68
N ILE A 38 -12.72 -6.39 8.52
CA ILE A 38 -11.59 -7.09 7.89
C ILE A 38 -10.47 -6.12 7.55
N PHE A 39 -10.82 -4.95 6.99
CA PHE A 39 -9.87 -3.90 6.64
C PHE A 39 -9.30 -3.18 7.88
N HIS A 40 -10.12 -2.95 8.90
CA HIS A 40 -9.72 -2.23 10.12
C HIS A 40 -9.09 -3.14 11.20
N ALA A 41 -9.32 -4.45 11.14
CA ALA A 41 -8.72 -5.47 12.00
C ALA A 41 -7.50 -6.13 11.36
N GLY A 42 -6.90 -5.54 10.33
CA GLY A 42 -5.72 -6.10 9.68
C GLY A 42 -4.44 -5.68 10.36
N MET A 43 -4.15 -4.39 10.44
CA MET A 43 -2.95 -3.83 11.08
C MET A 43 -3.29 -2.43 11.61
N CYS A 44 -2.72 -2.06 12.76
CA CYS A 44 -3.12 -0.92 13.59
C CYS A 44 -3.39 0.38 12.79
N HIS A 45 -4.66 0.67 12.52
CA HIS A 45 -5.14 1.87 11.82
C HIS A 45 -5.03 3.18 12.64
N ALA A 46 -4.31 3.18 13.77
CA ALA A 46 -4.07 4.41 14.53
C ALA A 46 -3.44 5.51 13.64
N GLU A 47 -2.72 5.12 12.57
CA GLU A 47 -2.22 6.03 11.56
C GLU A 47 -3.22 6.37 10.44
N THR A 48 -4.24 5.58 10.10
CA THR A 48 -5.11 5.87 8.94
C THR A 48 -5.90 7.17 9.12
N ALA A 49 -6.36 7.48 10.34
CA ALA A 49 -7.01 8.77 10.66
C ALA A 49 -6.04 9.98 10.63
N LEU A 50 -4.74 9.75 10.80
CA LEU A 50 -3.66 10.75 10.75
C LEU A 50 -3.04 10.88 9.33
N LYS A 51 -2.89 9.76 8.59
CA LYS A 51 -2.56 9.66 7.15
C LYS A 51 -3.59 10.49 6.36
N ARG A 52 -4.89 10.36 6.68
CA ARG A 52 -6.02 11.10 6.08
C ARG A 52 -5.92 12.63 6.18
N ARG A 53 -5.30 13.19 7.23
CA ARG A 53 -5.17 14.67 7.38
C ARG A 53 -4.00 15.26 6.59
N ARG A 54 -2.96 14.48 6.31
CA ARG A 54 -1.69 15.04 5.84
C ARG A 54 -1.68 15.29 4.34
N ILE A 55 -2.45 14.55 3.53
CA ILE A 55 -2.43 14.58 2.04
C ILE A 55 -3.36 15.66 1.43
N GLY A 56 -4.10 16.40 2.25
CA GLY A 56 -5.14 17.35 1.79
C GLY A 56 -4.71 18.78 1.43
N GLY A 57 -3.47 19.22 1.69
CA GLY A 57 -3.09 20.64 1.50
C GLY A 57 -1.92 20.84 0.55
N SER A 58 -2.20 21.32 -0.67
CA SER A 58 -1.20 21.90 -1.57
C SER A 58 -1.84 23.10 -2.28
N THR A 59 -1.41 24.31 -1.89
CA THR A 59 -1.60 25.53 -2.66
C THR A 59 -0.21 25.98 -3.14
N ASN A 60 -0.10 26.26 -4.43
CA ASN A 60 1.13 26.73 -5.09
C ASN A 60 1.32 28.24 -4.89
N ALA A 61 2.58 28.67 -4.75
CA ALA A 61 3.06 29.97 -5.23
C ALA A 61 4.59 29.93 -5.47
N ALA A 62 5.02 30.53 -6.58
CA ALA A 62 6.38 30.69 -7.10
C ALA A 62 7.24 31.66 -6.21
N THR A 63 8.54 31.92 -6.36
CA THR A 63 9.47 32.00 -7.54
C THR A 63 10.93 32.11 -7.03
N ASP A 64 11.88 32.02 -7.97
CA ASP A 64 13.25 32.59 -8.02
C ASP A 64 14.48 31.77 -7.59
N GLY A 65 15.43 31.67 -8.54
CA GLY A 65 16.79 32.17 -8.29
C GLY A 65 17.97 31.20 -8.15
N ALA A 66 18.47 30.70 -9.29
CA ALA A 66 19.89 30.50 -9.68
C ALA A 66 20.92 29.74 -8.79
N THR A 67 21.71 28.91 -9.51
CA THR A 67 23.18 28.73 -9.44
C THR A 67 23.71 27.37 -8.95
N THR A 68 24.13 26.56 -9.95
CA THR A 68 25.22 25.56 -9.99
C THR A 68 25.62 24.81 -8.72
N SER A 69 25.45 23.49 -8.74
CA SER A 69 26.45 22.43 -8.39
C SER A 69 25.73 21.10 -8.11
N THR A 70 25.11 20.46 -9.12
CA THR A 70 24.20 19.32 -8.87
C THR A 70 24.49 18.07 -9.71
N GLU A 71 25.61 18.04 -10.42
CA GLU A 71 26.00 16.87 -11.22
C GLU A 71 26.82 15.82 -10.45
N SER A 72 27.43 16.17 -9.30
CA SER A 72 28.20 15.20 -8.51
C SER A 72 27.34 14.42 -7.51
N ALA A 73 26.34 15.06 -6.89
CA ALA A 73 25.48 14.43 -5.88
C ALA A 73 24.48 13.42 -6.48
N SER A 74 24.17 13.54 -7.77
CA SER A 74 23.22 12.69 -8.49
C SER A 74 23.81 11.33 -8.89
N LYS A 75 25.13 11.14 -8.81
CA LYS A 75 25.80 9.85 -9.06
C LYS A 75 25.95 8.96 -7.83
N GLU A 76 26.03 9.53 -6.63
CA GLU A 76 26.18 8.75 -5.37
C GLU A 76 24.83 8.22 -4.83
N ALA A 77 23.71 8.83 -5.21
CA ALA A 77 22.38 8.36 -4.83
C ALA A 77 21.92 7.07 -5.53
N ALA A 78 22.66 6.61 -6.55
CA ALA A 78 22.55 5.26 -7.09
C ALA A 78 23.19 4.21 -6.15
N ALA A 79 23.23 4.49 -4.85
CA ALA A 79 23.62 3.54 -3.83
C ALA A 79 22.67 2.35 -3.91
N ARG A 80 23.18 1.26 -4.47
CA ARG A 80 22.58 -0.08 -4.54
C ARG A 80 21.79 -0.35 -3.26
N THR A 81 20.47 -0.38 -3.35
CA THR A 81 19.63 -0.70 -2.20
C THR A 81 20.00 -2.11 -1.73
N ILE A 82 20.35 -2.23 -0.46
CA ILE A 82 20.60 -3.50 0.22
C ILE A 82 19.52 -3.61 1.30
N PHE A 83 18.86 -4.76 1.38
CA PHE A 83 17.90 -5.04 2.45
C PHE A 83 18.63 -5.55 3.70
N SER A 84 18.07 -5.27 4.87
CA SER A 84 18.60 -5.78 6.13
C SER A 84 18.64 -7.31 6.14
N GLU A 85 19.77 -7.89 6.52
CA GLU A 85 19.97 -9.34 6.53
C GLU A 85 19.43 -10.01 7.81
N ASP A 86 19.23 -9.23 8.89
CA ASP A 86 18.91 -9.75 10.22
C ASP A 86 17.43 -10.13 10.42
N ILE A 87 16.53 -9.67 9.55
CA ILE A 87 15.09 -9.90 9.68
C ILE A 87 14.64 -11.02 8.75
N SER A 88 14.15 -12.12 9.33
CA SER A 88 13.63 -13.26 8.55
C SER A 88 12.12 -13.16 8.30
N LEU A 89 11.65 -13.76 7.20
CA LEU A 89 10.21 -13.91 6.92
C LEU A 89 9.47 -14.66 8.03
N GLU A 90 10.11 -15.65 8.63
CA GLU A 90 9.55 -16.42 9.73
C GLU A 90 9.43 -15.58 11.02
N GLN A 91 10.36 -14.65 11.27
CA GLN A 91 10.21 -13.68 12.36
C GLN A 91 8.99 -12.78 12.13
N LEU A 92 8.85 -12.18 10.94
CA LEU A 92 7.70 -11.33 10.61
C LEU A 92 6.37 -12.11 10.70
N ARG A 93 6.35 -13.36 10.24
CA ARG A 93 5.17 -14.24 10.35
C ARG A 93 4.74 -14.44 11.80
N ARG A 94 5.70 -14.68 12.71
CA ARG A 94 5.44 -14.83 14.15
C ARG A 94 4.90 -13.54 14.75
N GLU A 95 5.57 -12.42 14.52
CA GLU A 95 5.14 -11.11 15.03
C GLU A 95 3.72 -10.77 14.57
N LEU A 96 3.39 -11.01 13.30
CA LEU A 96 2.02 -10.84 12.78
C LEU A 96 1.00 -11.79 13.42
N ALA A 97 1.38 -13.04 13.69
CA ALA A 97 0.50 -14.00 14.34
C ALA A 97 0.22 -13.65 15.80
N ASP A 98 1.24 -13.18 16.51
CA ASP A 98 1.13 -12.75 17.90
C ASP A 98 0.28 -11.48 17.99
N PHE A 99 0.56 -10.50 17.13
CA PHE A 99 -0.20 -9.26 17.02
C PHE A 99 -1.70 -9.50 16.76
N ALA A 100 -2.03 -10.42 15.85
CA ALA A 100 -3.41 -10.77 15.52
C ALA A 100 -4.11 -11.52 16.67
N ARG A 101 -3.40 -12.43 17.34
CA ARG A 101 -3.91 -13.22 18.46
C ARG A 101 -4.19 -12.35 19.69
N GLU A 102 -3.30 -11.41 20.01
CA GLU A 102 -3.49 -10.45 21.13
C GLU A 102 -4.75 -9.59 20.98
N ARG A 103 -5.20 -9.36 19.74
CA ARG A 103 -6.36 -8.54 19.42
C ARG A 103 -7.61 -9.34 19.09
N ASP A 104 -7.53 -10.67 19.20
CA ASP A 104 -8.59 -11.60 18.78
C ASP A 104 -9.02 -11.40 17.31
N TRP A 105 -8.07 -11.02 16.45
CA TRP A 105 -8.33 -10.73 15.02
C TRP A 105 -8.32 -11.96 14.14
N ASP A 106 -7.91 -13.11 14.68
CA ASP A 106 -7.84 -14.36 13.93
C ASP A 106 -9.19 -14.84 13.41
N GLN A 107 -10.29 -14.46 14.06
CA GLN A 107 -11.65 -14.71 13.58
C GLN A 107 -11.97 -14.02 12.24
N PHE A 108 -11.28 -12.92 11.91
CA PHE A 108 -11.47 -12.17 10.67
C PHE A 108 -10.47 -12.57 9.58
N HIS A 109 -9.38 -13.26 9.95
CA HIS A 109 -8.27 -13.66 9.08
C HIS A 109 -8.51 -15.00 8.35
N SER A 110 -9.66 -15.13 7.69
CA SER A 110 -9.83 -16.21 6.70
C SER A 110 -8.99 -15.91 5.44
N PRO A 111 -8.52 -16.92 4.69
CA PRO A 111 -7.73 -16.72 3.47
C PRO A 111 -8.39 -15.77 2.46
N ARG A 112 -9.71 -15.91 2.26
CA ARG A 112 -10.47 -15.00 1.40
C ARG A 112 -10.38 -13.56 1.89
N ASN A 113 -10.64 -13.32 3.18
CA ASN A 113 -10.65 -11.97 3.73
C ASN A 113 -9.27 -11.30 3.63
N LEU A 114 -8.20 -12.05 3.91
CA LEU A 114 -6.82 -11.57 3.76
C LEU A 114 -6.47 -11.24 2.32
N ALA A 115 -6.90 -12.05 1.34
CA ALA A 115 -6.69 -11.76 -0.07
C ALA A 115 -7.39 -10.45 -0.50
N LEU A 116 -8.57 -10.16 0.05
CA LEU A 116 -9.30 -8.92 -0.26
C LEU A 116 -8.66 -7.70 0.42
N ALA A 117 -8.19 -7.86 1.65
CA ALA A 117 -7.43 -6.82 2.34
C ALA A 117 -6.13 -6.49 1.57
N LEU A 118 -5.40 -7.52 1.10
CA LEU A 118 -4.23 -7.38 0.24
C LEU A 118 -4.52 -6.55 -1.02
N VAL A 119 -5.65 -6.82 -1.71
CA VAL A 119 -6.07 -6.02 -2.87
C VAL A 119 -6.33 -4.56 -2.48
N GLY A 120 -6.88 -4.32 -1.30
CA GLY A 120 -7.03 -2.99 -0.71
C GLY A 120 -5.71 -2.22 -0.63
N GLU A 121 -4.71 -2.82 0.00
CA GLU A 121 -3.39 -2.18 0.16
C GLU A 121 -2.66 -1.98 -1.17
N VAL A 122 -2.84 -2.90 -2.14
CA VAL A 122 -2.34 -2.69 -3.51
C VAL A 122 -3.02 -1.46 -4.14
N GLY A 123 -4.31 -1.24 -3.85
CA GLY A 123 -5.02 -0.02 -4.24
C GLY A 123 -4.40 1.24 -3.63
N GLU A 124 -4.16 1.26 -2.32
CA GLU A 124 -3.52 2.40 -1.64
C GLU A 124 -2.10 2.67 -2.16
N LEU A 125 -1.34 1.61 -2.45
CA LEU A 125 -0.04 1.72 -3.11
C LEU A 125 -0.17 2.37 -4.49
N CYS A 126 -1.13 1.93 -5.31
CA CYS A 126 -1.40 2.54 -6.62
C CYS A 126 -1.79 4.02 -6.51
N GLU A 127 -2.53 4.42 -5.48
CA GLU A 127 -2.90 5.82 -5.24
C GLU A 127 -1.70 6.74 -5.04
N CYS A 128 -0.58 6.21 -4.53
CA CYS A 128 0.67 6.97 -4.41
C CYS A 128 1.24 7.39 -5.77
N PHE A 129 0.92 6.65 -6.84
CA PHE A 129 1.47 6.84 -8.19
C PHE A 129 0.44 7.35 -9.21
N GLN A 130 -0.87 7.20 -8.96
CA GLN A 130 -1.94 7.40 -9.96
C GLN A 130 -1.91 8.75 -10.71
N TRP A 131 -1.41 9.82 -10.10
CA TRP A 131 -1.33 11.17 -10.70
C TRP A 131 0.10 11.59 -11.04
N LYS A 132 1.03 10.64 -11.02
CA LYS A 132 2.41 10.83 -11.46
C LYS A 132 2.48 10.35 -12.91
N GLY A 133 3.16 11.10 -13.78
CA GLY A 133 3.54 10.58 -15.09
C GLY A 133 4.61 9.50 -14.93
N GLU A 134 5.53 9.40 -15.88
CA GLU A 134 6.69 8.51 -15.71
C GLU A 134 7.45 8.85 -14.42
N VAL A 135 7.66 7.83 -13.57
CA VAL A 135 8.33 7.97 -12.28
C VAL A 135 9.72 7.38 -12.37
N ALA A 136 10.74 8.21 -12.13
CA ALA A 136 12.12 7.76 -12.12
C ALA A 136 12.42 6.87 -10.90
N GLU A 137 13.35 5.92 -11.09
CA GLU A 137 13.89 5.08 -10.03
C GLU A 137 14.43 5.94 -8.87
N GLY A 138 14.20 5.48 -7.63
CA GLY A 138 14.62 6.21 -6.43
C GLY A 138 13.77 7.45 -6.09
N LEU A 139 12.68 7.70 -6.82
CA LEU A 139 11.70 8.76 -6.56
C LEU A 139 12.30 10.18 -6.40
N PRO A 140 13.28 10.60 -7.23
CA PRO A 140 13.95 11.89 -7.07
C PRO A 140 12.95 13.05 -7.09
N GLY A 141 13.17 14.06 -6.25
CA GLY A 141 12.26 15.21 -6.12
C GLY A 141 10.94 14.93 -5.40
N TRP A 142 10.66 13.70 -4.98
CA TRP A 142 9.50 13.40 -4.15
C TRP A 142 9.73 13.90 -2.72
N SER A 143 8.69 14.53 -2.15
CA SER A 143 8.72 14.94 -0.75
C SER A 143 8.81 13.74 0.19
N GLU A 144 9.47 13.93 1.34
CA GLU A 144 9.66 12.87 2.34
C GLU A 144 8.34 12.21 2.74
N LYS A 145 7.28 13.01 2.86
CA LYS A 145 5.95 12.52 3.16
C LYS A 145 5.42 11.53 2.11
N HIS A 146 5.62 11.78 0.81
CA HIS A 146 5.19 10.83 -0.23
C HIS A 146 6.07 9.59 -0.26
N ARG A 147 7.39 9.73 -0.05
CA ARG A 147 8.31 8.58 0.07
C ARG A 147 7.92 7.68 1.23
N THR A 148 7.61 8.29 2.39
CA THR A 148 7.08 7.57 3.55
C THR A 148 5.76 6.86 3.25
N ALA A 149 4.83 7.49 2.52
CA ALA A 149 3.58 6.85 2.13
C ALA A 149 3.83 5.60 1.28
N VAL A 150 4.62 5.72 0.21
CA VAL A 150 5.02 4.57 -0.63
C VAL A 150 5.66 3.46 0.21
N ARG A 151 6.57 3.82 1.13
CA ARG A 151 7.22 2.85 2.02
C ARG A 151 6.21 2.10 2.89
N GLN A 152 5.21 2.79 3.45
CA GLN A 152 4.18 2.15 4.28
C GLN A 152 3.30 1.24 3.44
N GLU A 153 2.79 1.69 2.28
CA GLU A 153 1.88 0.85 1.49
C GLU A 153 2.57 -0.38 0.91
N ILE A 154 3.87 -0.29 0.55
CA ILE A 154 4.68 -1.47 0.20
C ILE A 154 4.77 -2.45 1.37
N ALA A 155 4.99 -1.95 2.59
CA ALA A 155 5.06 -2.77 3.79
C ALA A 155 3.71 -3.43 4.08
N ASP A 156 2.60 -2.69 3.95
CA ASP A 156 1.26 -3.21 4.20
C ASP A 156 0.92 -4.36 3.24
N VAL A 157 1.16 -4.19 1.93
CA VAL A 157 1.03 -5.26 0.92
C VAL A 157 1.84 -6.50 1.31
N PHE A 158 3.10 -6.29 1.71
CA PHE A 158 3.99 -7.39 2.07
C PHE A 158 3.53 -8.14 3.33
N LEU A 159 3.12 -7.43 4.37
CA LEU A 159 2.68 -8.03 5.63
C LEU A 159 1.38 -8.83 5.46
N TYR A 160 0.42 -8.34 4.66
CA TYR A 160 -0.76 -9.15 4.32
C TYR A 160 -0.42 -10.38 3.49
N LEU A 161 0.54 -10.29 2.57
CA LEU A 161 0.99 -11.45 1.81
C LEU A 161 1.61 -12.53 2.71
N ILE A 162 2.43 -12.13 3.69
CA ILE A 162 2.97 -13.03 4.72
C ILE A 162 1.82 -13.66 5.52
N ARG A 163 0.86 -12.84 5.99
CA ARG A 163 -0.26 -13.34 6.79
C ARG A 163 -1.14 -14.32 6.02
N LEU A 164 -1.43 -14.01 4.76
CA LEU A 164 -2.18 -14.87 3.84
C LEU A 164 -1.44 -16.20 3.64
N SER A 165 -0.13 -16.15 3.35
CA SER A 165 0.68 -17.35 3.16
C SER A 165 0.64 -18.26 4.39
N HIS A 166 0.74 -17.68 5.59
CA HIS A 166 0.61 -18.43 6.85
C HIS A 166 -0.75 -19.11 6.99
N LYS A 167 -1.86 -18.40 6.71
CA LYS A 167 -3.22 -18.97 6.78
C LYS A 167 -3.50 -20.00 5.68
N CYS A 168 -2.76 -19.97 4.58
CA CYS A 168 -2.80 -20.96 3.51
C CYS A 168 -1.80 -22.11 3.69
N HIS A 169 -0.99 -22.11 4.76
CA HIS A 169 0.08 -23.07 5.00
C HIS A 169 1.11 -23.15 3.86
N VAL A 170 1.42 -22.00 3.26
CA VAL A 170 2.44 -21.86 2.22
C VAL A 170 3.74 -21.38 2.85
N ASP A 171 4.82 -22.15 2.65
CA ASP A 171 6.18 -21.67 2.90
C ASP A 171 6.53 -20.63 1.82
N LEU A 172 6.29 -19.36 2.14
CA LEU A 172 6.47 -18.24 1.21
C LEU A 172 7.91 -18.13 0.68
N PRO A 173 8.98 -18.18 1.51
CA PRO A 173 10.35 -18.18 0.97
C PRO A 173 10.62 -19.34 0.02
N ALA A 174 10.23 -20.57 0.38
CA ALA A 174 10.43 -21.72 -0.51
C ALA A 174 9.65 -21.56 -1.83
N ALA A 175 8.38 -21.16 -1.76
CA ALA A 175 7.55 -20.93 -2.95
C ALA A 175 8.11 -19.84 -3.87
N ALA A 176 8.73 -18.79 -3.32
CA ALA A 176 9.40 -17.76 -4.11
C ALA A 176 10.63 -18.31 -4.83
N LEU A 177 11.45 -19.12 -4.17
CA LEU A 177 12.63 -19.77 -4.78
C LEU A 177 12.22 -20.75 -5.88
N ASP A 178 11.21 -21.58 -5.64
CA ASP A 178 10.65 -22.50 -6.63
C ASP A 178 10.17 -21.73 -7.86
N LYS A 179 9.48 -20.58 -7.65
CA LYS A 179 8.98 -19.76 -8.75
C LYS A 179 10.11 -19.13 -9.58
N LEU A 180 11.21 -18.72 -8.96
CA LEU A 180 12.38 -18.21 -9.67
C LEU A 180 13.01 -19.29 -10.56
N ALA A 181 13.18 -20.51 -10.04
CA ALA A 181 13.73 -21.63 -10.81
C ALA A 181 12.88 -21.94 -12.06
N VAL A 182 11.56 -21.89 -11.94
CA VAL A 182 10.64 -22.05 -13.08
C VAL A 182 10.82 -20.92 -14.10
N ASN A 183 10.91 -19.67 -13.66
CA ASN A 183 11.06 -18.52 -14.57
C ASN A 183 12.38 -18.57 -15.34
N ASP A 184 13.46 -19.07 -14.71
CA ASP A 184 14.75 -19.24 -15.39
C ASP A 184 14.72 -20.38 -16.42
N ALA A 185 13.99 -21.46 -16.13
CA ALA A 185 13.78 -22.55 -17.09
C ALA A 185 12.93 -22.13 -18.31
N CYS A 186 12.03 -21.15 -18.17
CA CYS A 186 11.22 -20.60 -19.26
C CYS A 186 11.95 -19.58 -20.16
N ARG A 187 13.26 -19.34 -19.97
CA ARG A 187 14.06 -18.45 -20.83
C ARG A 187 14.51 -19.10 -22.14
N HIS A 188 13.87 -20.19 -22.59
CA HIS A 188 14.15 -20.90 -23.85
C HIS A 188 12.86 -20.98 -24.68
#